data_AF-A0A6N2DLH5-F1
#
_entry.id   AF-A0A6N2DLH5-F1
#
_cell.length_a   1.000
_cell.length_b   1.000
_cell.length_c   1.000
_cell.angle_alpha   90.00
_cell.angle_beta   90.00
_cell.angle_gamma   90.00
#
_symmetry.space_group_name_H-M   'P 1'
#
loop_
_entity.id
_entity.type
_entity.pdbx_description
1 polymer ?
#
loop_
_entity_poly.entity_id
_entity_poly.type
_entity_poly.pdbx_seq_one_letter_code
_entity_poly.pdbx_strand_id
1 'polypeptide(L)' 'MQLMTEELLDCQGRTTHRLVLELDGTVTVTFMSSGTSARIDTERRTVLTPGVHVAPQLMNAACGLRVR' A
#
# COMPACT_ATOMS: atom_id res chain seq x y z
N MET A 1 -11.64 -5.57 -6.61
CA MET A 1 -11.81 -6.90 -5.99
C MET A 1 -10.44 -7.23 -5.46
N GLN A 2 -10.32 -7.38 -4.15
CA GLN A 2 -9.03 -7.54 -3.49
C GLN A 2 -8.52 -8.98 -3.62
N LEU A 3 -7.24 -9.11 -3.94
CA LEU A 3 -6.52 -10.38 -3.99
C LEU A 3 -5.87 -10.71 -2.65
N MET A 4 -5.28 -9.71 -2.01
CA MET A 4 -4.52 -9.88 -0.77
C MET A 4 -4.56 -8.60 0.04
N THR A 5 -4.51 -8.75 1.36
CA THR A 5 -4.36 -7.66 2.32
C THR A 5 -3.17 -7.94 3.22
N GLU A 6 -2.34 -6.94 3.44
CA GLU A 6 -1.21 -6.96 4.36
C GLU A 6 -1.27 -5.75 5.31
N GLU A 7 -0.91 -5.96 6.57
CA GLU A 7 -0.91 -4.92 7.59
C GLU A 7 0.52 -4.67 8.09
N LEU A 8 0.94 -3.41 8.08
CA LEU A 8 2.23 -2.99 8.61
C LEU A 8 2.06 -2.50 10.04
N LEU A 9 2.77 -3.15 10.96
CA LEU A 9 2.73 -2.86 12.39
C LEU A 9 3.91 -1.97 12.80
N ASP A 10 3.69 -1.08 13.77
CA ASP A 10 4.78 -0.44 14.50
C ASP A 10 5.38 -1.37 15.55
N CYS A 11 6.42 -0.89 16.25
CA CYS A 11 7.08 -1.65 17.33
C CYS A 11 6.18 -1.92 18.55
N GLN A 12 5.00 -1.31 18.62
CA GLN A 12 4.00 -1.54 19.67
C GLN A 12 2.88 -2.48 19.20
N GLY A 13 2.98 -3.04 18.00
CA GLY A 13 1.98 -3.92 17.41
C GLY A 13 0.75 -3.21 16.87
N ARG A 14 0.79 -1.88 16.68
CA ARG A 14 -0.32 -1.12 16.12
C ARG A 14 -0.21 -1.04 14.60
N THR A 15 -1.32 -1.26 13.90
CA THR A 15 -1.37 -1.11 12.45
C THR A 15 -1.19 0.35 12.06
N THR A 16 -0.09 0.63 11.35
CA THR A 16 0.23 1.96 10.82
C THR A 16 -0.30 2.12 9.40
N HIS A 17 -0.22 1.05 8.60
CA HIS A 17 -0.66 1.04 7.22
C HIS A 17 -1.33 -0.29 6.89
N ARG A 18 -2.32 -0.24 6.00
CA ARG A 18 -2.90 -1.42 5.38
C ARG A 18 -2.65 -1.35 3.88
N LEU A 19 -2.11 -2.41 3.31
CA LEU A 19 -1.87 -2.55 1.88
C LEU A 19 -2.84 -3.58 1.33
N VAL A 20 -3.51 -3.25 0.24
CA VAL A 20 -4.47 -4.13 -0.45
C VAL A 20 -4.03 -4.26 -1.90
N LEU A 21 -3.68 -5.48 -2.31
CA LEU A 21 -3.42 -5.80 -3.71
C LEU A 21 -4.75 -6.03 -4.41
N GLU A 22 -5.01 -5.26 -5.46
CA GLU A 22 -6.20 -5.36 -6.30
C GLU A 22 -5.94 -6.26 -7.53
N LEU A 23 -7.01 -6.77 -8.12
CA LEU A 23 -6.95 -7.63 -9.33
C LEU A 23 -6.23 -7.01 -10.52
N ASP A 24 -6.16 -5.68 -10.60
CA ASP A 24 -5.50 -4.96 -11.69
C ASP A 24 -3.99 -4.77 -11.46
N GLY A 25 -3.43 -5.37 -10.41
CA GLY A 25 -2.02 -5.25 -10.06
C GLY A 25 -1.67 -3.96 -9.33
N THR A 26 -2.64 -3.06 -9.10
CA THR A 26 -2.41 -1.89 -8.25
C THR A 26 -2.50 -2.25 -6.77
N VAL A 27 -1.81 -1.47 -5.94
CA VAL A 27 -1.87 -1.60 -4.49
C VAL A 27 -2.48 -0.34 -3.90
N THR A 28 -3.53 -0.51 -3.11
CA THR A 28 -4.10 0.56 -2.28
C THR A 28 -3.41 0.53 -0.92
N VAL A 29 -2.81 1.64 -0.53
CA VAL A 29 -2.20 1.84 0.79
C VAL A 29 -3.08 2.78 1.60
N THR A 30 -3.62 2.32 2.71
CA THR A 30 -4.36 3.15 3.68
C THR A 30 -3.47 3.49 4.86
N PHE A 31 -3.35 4.79 5.14
CA PHE A 31 -2.58 5.33 6.27
C PHE A 31 -3.50 5.44 7.49
N MET A 32 -3.33 4.57 8.47
CA MET A 32 -4.27 4.45 9.59
C MET A 32 -4.31 5.69 10.48
N SER A 33 -3.23 6.47 10.54
CA SER A 33 -3.16 7.72 11.31
C SER A 33 -4.01 8.85 10.74
N SER A 34 -4.23 8.89 9.43
CA SER A 34 -4.96 9.96 8.74
C SER A 34 -6.23 9.50 8.05
N GLY A 35 -6.42 8.19 7.85
CA GLY A 35 -7.49 7.62 7.04
C GLY A 35 -7.34 7.86 5.53
N THR A 36 -6.26 8.52 5.09
CA THR A 36 -5.99 8.77 3.67
C THR A 36 -5.57 7.47 3.00
N SER A 37 -5.89 7.32 1.71
CA SER A 37 -5.43 6.20 0.90
C SER A 37 -4.68 6.68 -0.35
N ALA A 38 -3.61 5.97 -0.70
CA ALA A 38 -2.87 6.13 -1.94
C ALA A 38 -3.03 4.89 -2.80
N ARG A 39 -3.18 5.07 -4.11
CA ARG A 39 -3.12 3.97 -5.08
C ARG A 39 -1.78 3.97 -5.77
N ILE A 40 -1.17 2.81 -5.89
CA ILE A 40 0.16 2.60 -6.44
C ILE A 40 0.06 1.66 -7.64
N ASP A 41 0.61 2.09 -8.78
CA ASP A 41 0.95 1.20 -9.89
C ASP A 41 2.28 0.53 -9.54
N THR A 42 2.24 -0.78 -9.28
CA THR A 42 3.41 -1.54 -8.83
C THR A 42 4.37 -1.86 -9.96
N GLU A 43 3.91 -1.88 -11.22
CA GLU A 43 4.74 -2.13 -12.39
C GLU A 43 5.61 -0.90 -12.70
N ARG A 44 4.99 0.28 -12.67
CA ARG A 44 5.68 1.56 -12.92
C ARG A 44 6.30 2.17 -11.68
N ARG A 45 5.97 1.64 -10.49
CA ARG A 45 6.38 2.15 -9.17
C ARG A 45 5.96 3.63 -8.98
N THR A 46 4.74 3.95 -9.41
CA THR A 46 4.20 5.31 -9.38
C THR A 46 2.96 5.42 -8.50
N VAL A 47 2.85 6.52 -7.76
CA VAL A 47 1.64 6.85 -7.02
C VAL A 47 0.63 7.50 -7.98
N LEU A 48 -0.56 6.90 -8.09
CA LEU A 48 -1.64 7.36 -8.96
C LEU A 48 -2.53 8.39 -8.28
N THR A 49 -2.50 8.47 -6.94
CA THR A 49 -3.30 9.44 -6.17
C THR A 49 -2.58 10.81 -6.15
N PRO A 50 -3.17 11.88 -6.72
CA PRO A 50 -2.56 13.19 -6.73
C PRO A 50 -2.35 13.76 -5.33
N GLY A 51 -1.22 14.44 -5.11
CA GLY A 51 -0.92 15.12 -3.85
C GLY A 51 -0.55 14.20 -2.69
N VAL A 52 -0.58 12.88 -2.87
CA VAL A 52 -0.18 11.92 -1.83
C VAL A 52 1.26 11.47 -2.08
N HIS A 53 2.10 11.64 -1.07
CA HIS A 53 3.47 11.16 -1.09
C HIS A 53 3.57 9.83 -0.34
N VAL A 54 4.08 8.79 -0.99
CA VAL A 54 4.33 7.47 -0.40
C VAL A 54 5.83 7.34 -0.10
N ALA A 55 6.17 7.03 1.15
CA ALA A 55 7.57 6.83 1.54
C ALA A 55 8.20 5.64 0.78
N PRO A 56 9.51 5.69 0.44
CA PRO A 56 10.17 4.64 -0.34
C PRO A 56 10.02 3.23 0.22
N GLN A 57 10.02 3.08 1.55
CA GLN A 57 9.84 1.80 2.23
C GLN A 57 8.47 1.19 1.95
N LEU A 58 7.43 2.03 1.96
CA LEU A 58 6.05 1.62 1.70
C LEU A 58 5.84 1.31 0.22
N MET A 59 6.49 2.06 -0.67
CA MET A 59 6.55 1.75 -2.10
C MET A 59 7.21 0.38 -2.36
N ASN A 60 8.32 0.09 -1.68
CA ASN A 60 8.98 -1.22 -1.77
C ASN A 60 8.08 -2.35 -1.27
N ALA A 61 7.41 -2.17 -0.12
CA ALA A 61 6.45 -3.15 0.40
C ALA A 61 5.30 -3.40 -0.60
N ALA A 62 4.71 -2.33 -1.13
CA ALA A 62 3.65 -2.42 -2.14
C ALA A 62 4.10 -3.17 -3.40
N CYS A 63 5.30 -2.90 -3.92
CA CYS A 63 5.84 -3.60 -5.10
C CYS A 63 6.22 -5.07 -4.81
N GLY A 64 6.40 -5.44 -3.54
CA GLY A 64 6.71 -6.79 -3.09
C GLY A 64 5.48 -7.71 -3.00
N LEU A 65 4.28 -7.14 -2.91
CA LEU A 65 3.02 -7.89 -2.87
C LEU A 65 2.80 -8.64 -4.18
N ARG A 66 2.74 -9.98 -4.10
CA ARG A 66 2.46 -10.86 -5.24
C ARG A 66 1.61 -12.04 -4.79
N VAL A 67 0.69 -12.47 -5.65
CA VAL A 67 0.00 -13.74 -5.48
C VAL A 67 1.02 -14.85 -5.75
N ARG A 68 1.28 -15.68 -4.75
CA ARG A 68 2.15 -16.87 -4.86
C ARG A 68 1.38 -18.04 -5.45
#